data_AF-A0A2S8FAB5-F1
#
_entry.id   AF-A0A2S8FAB5-F1
#
_cell.length_a   1.000
_cell.length_b   1.000
_cell.length_c   1.000
_cell.angle_alpha   90.00
_cell.angle_beta   90.00
_cell.angle_gamma   90.00
#
_symmetry.space_group_name_H-M   'P 1'
#
loop_
_entity.id
_entity.type
_entity.pdbx_description
1 polymer ?
#
loop_
_entity_poly.entity_id
_entity_poly.type
_entity_poly.pdbx_seq_one_letter_code
_entity_poly.pdbx_strand_id
1 'polypeptide(L)'
;MEVNVGRGLSQYDLAGFAVSFCFHCSEPAFWYNSNVIFPDISTAELPNGDLPDDIREDFDEARSILGRSPRGAAALLRLAIQKLCIHLGQPGKNINDDIKALVANGLSPSVQMALDSVRVIGNDAVHPGTIDLRDNRDTATTLFRLVNFVAAKMISEPKEVSDIFTSLPQSKRDAITKRDAPPT
;
A
#
# COMPACT_ATOMS: atom_id res chain seq x y z
N MET A 1 31.99 -22.84 20.46
CA MET A 1 32.85 -23.40 21.53
C MET A 1 32.80 -22.39 22.66
N GLU A 2 32.17 -22.72 23.79
CA GLU A 2 32.01 -21.77 24.91
C GLU A 2 33.36 -21.48 25.56
N VAL A 3 33.71 -20.21 25.65
CA VAL A 3 34.86 -19.75 26.42
C VAL A 3 34.31 -19.11 27.69
N ASN A 4 34.52 -19.77 28.82
CA ASN A 4 34.03 -19.34 30.12
C ASN A 4 35.06 -18.37 30.74
N VAL A 5 34.72 -17.08 30.80
CA VAL A 5 35.51 -16.07 31.52
C VAL A 5 34.63 -15.49 32.61
N GLY A 6 34.93 -15.86 33.85
CA GLY A 6 34.08 -15.58 35.00
C GLY A 6 33.78 -14.10 35.27
N ARG A 7 32.69 -13.91 36.02
CA ARG A 7 32.07 -12.67 36.54
C ARG A 7 31.10 -11.97 35.59
N GLY A 8 29.86 -12.46 35.57
CA GLY A 8 28.66 -11.65 35.28
C GLY A 8 28.56 -11.03 33.89
N LEU A 9 29.40 -11.45 32.94
CA LEU A 9 29.36 -11.01 31.56
C LEU A 9 28.93 -12.19 30.69
N SER A 10 27.85 -12.00 29.93
CA SER A 10 27.45 -12.90 28.86
C SER A 10 28.31 -12.59 27.64
N GLN A 11 29.23 -13.50 27.28
CA GLN A 11 30.01 -13.40 26.05
C GLN A 11 29.26 -14.12 24.92
N TYR A 12 28.93 -13.39 23.85
CA TYR A 12 28.29 -13.94 22.66
C TYR A 12 29.29 -13.95 21.51
N ASP A 13 29.59 -15.14 20.98
CA ASP A 13 30.29 -15.30 19.72
C ASP A 13 29.29 -15.02 18.58
N LEU A 14 29.32 -13.81 18.02
CA LEU A 14 28.41 -13.35 16.96
C LEU A 14 28.92 -13.76 15.57
N ALA A 15 29.38 -15.00 15.43
CA ALA A 15 29.78 -15.55 14.14
C ALA A 15 28.64 -15.43 13.11
N GLY A 16 28.95 -14.87 11.95
CA GLY A 16 28.00 -14.69 10.85
C GLY A 16 27.16 -13.42 10.91
N PHE A 17 27.23 -12.62 11.98
CA PHE A 17 26.60 -11.29 12.01
C PHE A 17 27.47 -10.25 11.31
N ALA A 18 26.84 -9.36 10.54
CA ALA A 18 27.51 -8.20 9.96
C ALA A 18 26.61 -6.97 10.00
N VAL A 19 27.21 -5.78 9.91
CA VAL A 19 26.50 -4.50 9.79
C VAL A 19 27.04 -3.74 8.59
N SER A 20 26.16 -3.18 7.78
CA SER A 20 26.48 -2.25 6.69
C SER A 20 25.68 -0.96 6.84
N PHE A 21 26.12 0.14 6.23
CA PHE A 21 25.39 1.41 6.25
C PHE A 21 24.99 1.81 4.83
N CYS A 22 23.76 2.31 4.66
CA CYS A 22 23.29 2.80 3.37
C CYS A 22 24.04 4.08 2.97
N PHE A 23 24.63 4.11 1.76
CA PHE A 23 25.34 5.30 1.26
C PHE A 23 24.44 6.54 1.07
N HIS A 24 23.12 6.35 0.97
CA HIS A 24 22.18 7.44 0.74
C HIS A 24 21.62 8.04 2.05
N CYS A 25 21.09 7.20 2.95
CA CYS A 25 20.43 7.65 4.18
C CYS A 25 21.25 7.43 5.46
N SER A 26 22.40 6.76 5.39
CA SER A 26 23.23 6.39 6.55
C SER A 26 22.56 5.47 7.58
N GLU A 27 21.40 4.89 7.24
CA GLU A 27 20.73 3.90 8.10
C GLU A 27 21.48 2.56 8.12
N PRO A 28 21.52 1.85 9.27
CA PRO A 28 22.19 0.57 9.41
C PRO A 28 21.37 -0.57 8.79
N ALA A 29 22.06 -1.56 8.24
CA ALA A 29 21.51 -2.86 7.89
C ALA A 29 22.27 -3.97 8.62
N PHE A 30 21.52 -4.84 9.31
CA PHE A 30 22.03 -5.97 10.07
C PHE A 30 21.89 -7.24 9.24
N TRP A 31 22.91 -8.11 9.28
CA TRP A 31 23.00 -9.32 8.50
C TRP A 31 23.26 -10.53 9.39
N TYR A 32 22.82 -11.72 8.95
CA TYR A 32 23.21 -13.02 9.51
C TYR A 32 23.41 -14.04 8.38
N ASN A 33 24.62 -14.62 8.30
CA ASN A 33 25.01 -15.57 7.25
C ASN A 33 24.64 -15.09 5.84
N SER A 34 25.00 -13.85 5.52
CA SER A 34 24.72 -13.17 4.24
C SER A 34 23.25 -12.82 3.97
N ASN A 35 22.34 -13.02 4.92
CA ASN A 35 20.95 -12.58 4.81
C ASN A 35 20.73 -11.30 5.60
N VAL A 36 20.02 -10.33 5.02
CA VAL A 36 19.62 -9.11 5.74
C VAL A 36 18.53 -9.44 6.75
N ILE A 37 18.75 -9.12 8.01
CA ILE A 37 17.78 -9.22 9.12
C ILE A 37 17.02 -7.90 9.29
N PHE A 38 17.71 -6.78 9.05
CA PHE A 38 17.16 -5.42 9.13
C PHE A 38 17.91 -4.51 8.13
N PRO A 39 17.26 -3.53 7.48
CA PRO A 39 15.81 -3.38 7.43
C PRO A 39 15.17 -4.60 6.76
N ASP A 40 13.90 -4.89 7.07
CA ASP A 40 13.18 -5.95 6.37
C ASP A 40 13.02 -5.51 4.91
N ILE A 41 13.81 -6.10 3.99
CA ILE A 41 13.81 -5.70 2.59
C ILE A 41 12.55 -6.26 1.94
N SER A 42 11.50 -5.45 1.92
CA SER A 42 10.31 -5.77 1.16
C SER A 42 10.53 -5.53 -0.33
N THR A 43 10.35 -6.56 -1.14
CA THR A 43 10.29 -6.44 -2.61
C THR A 43 8.95 -5.89 -3.10
N ALA A 44 8.03 -5.56 -2.19
CA ALA A 44 6.75 -4.96 -2.54
C ALA A 44 6.95 -3.57 -3.14
N GLU A 45 5.91 -3.03 -3.76
CA GLU A 45 5.89 -1.66 -4.30
C GLU A 45 5.77 -0.63 -3.18
N LEU A 46 6.43 0.52 -3.33
CA LEU A 46 6.28 1.64 -2.38
C LEU A 46 4.85 2.18 -2.40
N PRO A 47 4.33 2.70 -1.28
CA PRO A 47 3.00 3.31 -1.25
C PRO A 47 2.96 4.53 -2.16
N ASN A 48 1.81 4.76 -2.78
CA ASN A 48 1.52 6.01 -3.47
C ASN A 48 1.64 7.19 -2.47
N GLY A 49 2.31 8.28 -2.89
CA GLY A 49 2.61 9.43 -2.04
C GLY A 49 1.38 10.22 -1.58
N ASP A 50 0.25 10.11 -2.29
CA ASP A 50 -1.03 10.75 -1.93
C ASP A 50 -1.95 9.83 -1.11
N LEU A 51 -1.52 8.61 -0.75
CA LEU A 51 -2.29 7.77 0.17
C LEU A 51 -2.50 8.50 1.51
N PRO A 52 -3.71 8.50 2.09
CA PRO A 52 -3.95 8.94 3.45
C PRO A 52 -3.04 8.22 4.46
N ASP A 53 -2.63 8.91 5.52
CA ASP A 53 -1.61 8.40 6.45
C ASP A 53 -2.04 7.09 7.12
N ASP A 54 -3.31 6.95 7.50
CA ASP A 54 -3.87 5.75 8.15
C ASP A 54 -3.91 4.51 7.23
N ILE A 55 -3.93 4.73 5.92
CA ILE A 55 -3.87 3.68 4.89
C ILE A 55 -2.42 3.38 4.52
N ARG A 56 -1.58 4.42 4.49
CA ARG A 56 -0.13 4.28 4.25
C ARG A 56 0.53 3.46 5.35
N GLU A 57 0.15 3.66 6.61
CA GLU A 57 0.62 2.88 7.76
C GLU A 57 0.32 1.37 7.60
N ASP A 58 -0.93 1.01 7.28
CA ASP A 58 -1.31 -0.39 7.03
C ASP A 58 -0.52 -0.99 5.85
N PHE A 59 -0.31 -0.18 4.79
CA PHE A 59 0.43 -0.59 3.61
C PHE A 59 1.91 -0.86 3.94
N ASP A 60 2.55 0.05 4.68
CA ASP A 60 3.95 -0.11 5.10
C ASP A 60 4.13 -1.26 6.10
N GLU A 61 3.17 -1.47 7.00
CA GLU A 61 3.16 -2.65 7.86
C GLU A 61 3.06 -3.93 7.02
N ALA A 62 2.14 -3.99 6.06
CA ALA A 62 2.02 -5.11 5.14
C ALA A 62 3.33 -5.35 4.37
N ARG A 63 4.01 -4.29 3.92
CA ARG A 63 5.30 -4.38 3.23
C ARG A 63 6.32 -5.05 4.14
N SER A 64 6.42 -4.62 5.39
CA SER A 64 7.40 -5.13 6.36
C SER A 64 7.22 -6.63 6.64
N ILE A 65 5.99 -7.13 6.60
CA ILE A 65 5.70 -8.54 6.92
C ILE A 65 5.52 -9.44 5.69
N LEU A 66 5.51 -8.94 4.46
CA LEU A 66 5.25 -9.73 3.25
C LEU A 66 6.12 -11.00 3.16
N GLY A 67 7.41 -10.89 3.51
CA GLY A 67 8.35 -12.02 3.46
C GLY A 67 8.09 -13.05 4.55
N ARG A 68 7.61 -12.63 5.72
CA ARG A 68 7.43 -13.48 6.92
C ARG A 68 6.02 -14.05 7.01
N SER A 69 5.03 -13.26 6.65
CA SER A 69 3.61 -13.58 6.72
C SER A 69 2.87 -12.98 5.52
N PRO A 70 2.94 -13.64 4.34
CA PRO A 70 2.16 -13.22 3.17
C PRO A 70 0.66 -13.11 3.45
N ARG A 71 0.15 -14.00 4.30
CA ARG A 71 -1.24 -14.02 4.75
C ARG A 71 -1.60 -12.80 5.61
N GLY A 72 -0.71 -12.42 6.54
CA GLY A 72 -0.86 -11.21 7.33
C GLY A 72 -0.82 -9.96 6.45
N ALA A 73 0.14 -9.90 5.51
CA ALA A 73 0.23 -8.80 4.56
C ALA A 73 -1.04 -8.66 3.72
N ALA A 74 -1.59 -9.77 3.22
CA ALA A 74 -2.84 -9.75 2.47
C ALA A 74 -4.05 -9.26 3.31
N ALA A 75 -4.13 -9.64 4.59
CA ALA A 75 -5.17 -9.15 5.50
C ALA A 75 -5.08 -7.64 5.74
N LEU A 76 -3.86 -7.12 6.00
CA LEU A 76 -3.60 -5.69 6.14
C LEU A 76 -3.95 -4.92 4.86
N LEU A 77 -3.58 -5.44 3.69
CA LEU A 77 -3.91 -4.79 2.42
C LEU A 77 -5.41 -4.76 2.14
N ARG A 78 -6.16 -5.81 2.52
CA ARG A 78 -7.63 -5.78 2.42
C ARG A 78 -8.25 -4.73 3.36
N LEU A 79 -7.69 -4.55 4.56
CA LEU A 79 -8.08 -3.46 5.45
C LEU A 79 -7.75 -2.09 4.83
N ALA A 80 -6.57 -1.94 4.25
CA ALA A 80 -6.17 -0.71 3.56
C ALA A 80 -7.14 -0.36 2.41
N ILE A 81 -7.57 -1.34 1.60
CA ILE A 81 -8.57 -1.11 0.55
C ILE A 81 -9.92 -0.71 1.15
N GLN A 82 -10.34 -1.34 2.25
CA GLN A 82 -11.59 -0.96 2.93
C GLN A 82 -11.56 0.50 3.40
N LYS A 83 -10.47 0.90 4.08
CA LYS A 83 -10.28 2.29 4.51
C LYS A 83 -10.24 3.25 3.31
N LEU A 84 -9.61 2.84 2.21
CA LEU A 84 -9.57 3.62 0.97
C LEU A 84 -10.97 3.83 0.37
N CYS A 85 -11.80 2.79 0.35
CA CYS A 85 -13.20 2.91 -0.06
C CYS A 85 -13.97 3.90 0.83
N ILE A 86 -13.78 3.86 2.15
CA ILE A 86 -14.39 4.81 3.09
C ILE A 86 -13.93 6.24 2.81
N HIS A 87 -12.63 6.43 2.58
CA HIS A 87 -12.06 7.72 2.24
C HIS A 87 -12.66 8.31 0.95
N LEU A 88 -13.00 7.44 -0.01
CA LEU A 88 -13.65 7.81 -1.28
C LEU A 88 -15.19 7.90 -1.17
N GLY A 89 -15.74 7.95 0.05
CA GLY A 89 -17.16 8.17 0.31
C GLY A 89 -18.05 6.92 0.21
N GLN A 90 -17.48 5.73 0.20
CA GLN A 90 -18.22 4.45 0.20
C GLN A 90 -18.41 3.91 1.63
N PRO A 91 -19.40 3.03 1.88
CA PRO A 91 -19.67 2.55 3.23
C PRO A 91 -18.59 1.65 3.85
N GLY A 92 -17.67 1.07 3.07
CA GLY A 92 -16.60 0.22 3.58
C GLY A 92 -17.07 -1.16 4.07
N LYS A 93 -18.34 -1.52 3.90
CA LYS A 93 -18.90 -2.75 4.49
C LYS A 93 -18.65 -3.97 3.61
N ASN A 94 -18.81 -3.77 2.31
CA ASN A 94 -18.61 -4.80 1.30
C ASN A 94 -17.75 -4.20 0.21
N ILE A 95 -16.49 -4.61 0.19
CA ILE A 95 -15.51 -4.15 -0.80
C ILE A 95 -16.05 -4.27 -2.23
N ASN A 96 -16.87 -5.29 -2.53
CA ASN A 96 -17.44 -5.50 -3.85
C ASN A 96 -18.44 -4.41 -4.24
N ASP A 97 -19.31 -4.03 -3.31
CA ASP A 97 -20.34 -3.03 -3.56
C ASP A 97 -19.72 -1.65 -3.64
N ASP A 98 -18.74 -1.38 -2.79
CA ASP A 98 -17.98 -0.13 -2.78
C ASP A 98 -17.20 0.05 -4.08
N ILE A 99 -16.53 -1.00 -4.57
CA ILE A 99 -15.82 -0.98 -5.85
C ILE A 99 -16.77 -0.70 -7.01
N LYS A 100 -17.92 -1.40 -7.06
CA LYS A 100 -18.92 -1.15 -8.11
C LYS A 100 -19.44 0.29 -8.07
N ALA A 101 -19.67 0.82 -6.87
CA ALA A 101 -20.11 2.19 -6.70
C ALA A 101 -19.02 3.20 -7.14
N LEU A 102 -17.74 2.93 -6.86
CA LEU A 102 -16.64 3.76 -7.35
C LEU A 102 -16.58 3.76 -8.89
N VAL A 103 -16.76 2.59 -9.54
CA VAL A 103 -16.84 2.48 -11.01
C VAL A 103 -18.00 3.27 -11.58
N ALA A 104 -19.18 3.20 -10.96
CA ALA A 104 -20.32 4.02 -11.35
C ALA A 104 -20.03 5.53 -11.21
N ASN A 105 -19.18 5.92 -10.26
CA ASN A 105 -18.79 7.31 -10.00
C ASN A 105 -17.59 7.81 -10.82
N GLY A 106 -17.16 7.07 -11.86
CA GLY A 106 -16.15 7.53 -12.80
C GLY A 106 -14.81 6.79 -12.75
N LEU A 107 -14.68 5.73 -11.93
CA LEU A 107 -13.54 4.82 -12.02
C LEU A 107 -13.56 4.13 -13.39
N SER A 108 -12.42 4.12 -14.09
CA SER A 108 -12.38 3.52 -15.44
C SER A 108 -12.68 2.02 -15.41
N PRO A 109 -13.24 1.45 -16.49
CA PRO A 109 -13.48 0.01 -16.61
C PRO A 109 -12.22 -0.84 -16.37
N SER A 110 -11.02 -0.31 -16.65
CA SER A 110 -9.74 -0.95 -16.37
C SER A 110 -9.51 -1.17 -14.87
N VAL A 111 -10.02 -0.27 -14.03
CA VAL A 111 -9.94 -0.40 -12.58
C VAL A 111 -10.89 -1.47 -12.07
N GLN A 112 -12.10 -1.54 -12.64
CA GLN A 112 -13.01 -2.64 -12.37
C GLN A 112 -12.37 -4.00 -12.68
N MET A 113 -11.70 -4.14 -13.83
CA MET A 113 -11.01 -5.37 -14.22
C MET A 113 -9.86 -5.72 -13.25
N ALA A 114 -9.05 -4.73 -12.85
CA ALA A 114 -7.98 -4.95 -11.88
C ALA A 114 -8.54 -5.40 -10.52
N LEU A 115 -9.64 -4.80 -10.08
CA LEU A 115 -10.32 -5.13 -8.82
C LEU A 115 -11.02 -6.50 -8.88
N ASP A 116 -11.67 -6.82 -9.99
CA ASP A 116 -12.27 -8.14 -10.24
C ASP A 116 -11.19 -9.25 -10.25
N SER A 117 -9.96 -8.95 -10.68
CA SER A 117 -8.86 -9.93 -10.65
C SER A 117 -8.44 -10.30 -9.22
N VAL A 118 -8.42 -9.33 -8.30
CA VAL A 118 -8.16 -9.57 -6.88
C VAL A 118 -9.26 -10.41 -6.24
N ARG A 119 -10.51 -10.24 -6.68
CA ARG A 119 -11.65 -11.07 -6.28
C ARG A 119 -11.54 -12.53 -6.77
N VAL A 120 -11.05 -12.78 -7.98
CA VAL A 120 -10.90 -14.16 -8.47
C VAL A 120 -9.80 -14.92 -7.72
N ILE A 121 -8.80 -14.20 -7.22
CA ILE A 121 -7.63 -14.78 -6.54
C ILE A 121 -7.91 -15.07 -5.06
N GLY A 122 -8.85 -14.37 -4.40
CA GLY A 122 -9.30 -14.65 -3.04
C GLY A 122 -10.76 -15.10 -3.03
N ASN A 123 -11.02 -16.35 -2.62
CA ASN A 123 -12.39 -16.90 -2.56
C ASN A 123 -13.32 -16.03 -1.69
N ASP A 124 -14.64 -16.22 -1.81
CA ASP A 124 -15.79 -15.48 -1.23
C ASP A 124 -15.76 -15.05 0.27
N ALA A 125 -14.66 -15.22 1.01
CA ALA A 125 -14.43 -14.66 2.34
C ALA A 125 -13.75 -13.28 2.25
N VAL A 126 -14.37 -12.33 1.56
CA VAL A 126 -13.82 -10.98 1.31
C VAL A 126 -14.17 -10.00 2.44
N HIS A 127 -14.11 -10.47 3.69
CA HIS A 127 -14.24 -9.57 4.84
C HIS A 127 -12.88 -8.94 5.15
N PRO A 128 -12.78 -7.60 5.13
CA PRO A 128 -11.57 -6.90 5.55
C PRO A 128 -11.12 -7.35 6.95
N GLY A 129 -9.81 -7.45 7.16
CA GLY A 129 -9.24 -7.88 8.43
C GLY A 129 -9.38 -9.38 8.75
N THR A 130 -9.86 -10.21 7.81
CA THR A 130 -9.83 -11.67 7.96
C THR A 130 -8.62 -12.27 7.25
N ILE A 131 -8.12 -13.37 7.80
CA ILE A 131 -6.98 -14.09 7.22
C ILE A 131 -7.51 -15.25 6.38
N ASP A 132 -7.26 -15.23 5.07
CA ASP A 132 -7.45 -16.39 4.22
C ASP A 132 -6.27 -17.37 4.40
N LEU A 133 -6.57 -18.66 4.53
CA LEU A 133 -5.56 -19.71 4.61
C LEU A 133 -4.86 -19.97 3.28
N ARG A 134 -5.47 -19.55 2.17
CA ARG A 134 -4.94 -19.69 0.80
C ARG A 134 -4.12 -18.50 0.35
N ASP A 135 -4.16 -17.38 1.08
CA ASP A 135 -3.35 -16.21 0.76
C ASP A 135 -1.88 -16.58 0.71
N ASN A 136 -1.24 -16.14 -0.36
CA ASN A 136 0.17 -16.38 -0.62
C ASN A 136 0.85 -15.06 -1.02
N ARG A 137 2.15 -15.14 -1.33
CA ARG A 137 2.95 -13.97 -1.70
C ARG A 137 2.43 -13.29 -2.96
N ASP A 138 1.93 -14.04 -3.93
CA ASP A 138 1.44 -13.51 -5.20
C ASP A 138 0.12 -12.73 -5.00
N THR A 139 -0.77 -13.25 -4.16
CA THR A 139 -2.00 -12.54 -3.77
C THR A 139 -1.67 -11.22 -3.08
N ALA A 140 -0.79 -11.23 -2.08
CA ALA A 140 -0.36 -10.01 -1.39
C ALA A 140 0.34 -9.01 -2.35
N THR A 141 1.19 -9.50 -3.25
CA THR A 141 1.85 -8.68 -4.28
C THR A 141 0.84 -8.01 -5.22
N THR A 142 -0.22 -8.73 -5.59
CA THR A 142 -1.31 -8.19 -6.41
C THR A 142 -2.12 -7.15 -5.64
N LEU A 143 -2.36 -7.38 -4.34
CA LEU A 143 -3.04 -6.42 -3.47
C LEU A 143 -2.25 -5.10 -3.30
N PHE A 144 -0.93 -5.14 -3.20
CA PHE A 144 -0.10 -3.92 -3.18
C PHE A 144 -0.32 -3.06 -4.43
N ARG A 145 -0.25 -3.69 -5.61
CA ARG A 145 -0.52 -3.03 -6.90
C ARG A 145 -1.89 -2.41 -6.93
N LEU A 146 -2.88 -3.12 -6.42
CA LEU A 146 -4.26 -2.68 -6.43
C LEU A 146 -4.46 -1.39 -5.60
N VAL A 147 -3.96 -1.37 -4.36
CA VAL A 147 -4.06 -0.18 -3.50
C VAL A 147 -3.42 1.03 -4.17
N ASN A 148 -2.19 0.87 -4.69
CA ASN A 148 -1.48 1.93 -5.39
C ASN A 148 -2.22 2.42 -6.65
N PHE A 149 -2.79 1.49 -7.41
CA PHE A 149 -3.51 1.81 -8.62
C PHE A 149 -4.79 2.59 -8.33
N VAL A 150 -5.57 2.19 -7.31
CA VAL A 150 -6.77 2.94 -6.89
C VAL A 150 -6.38 4.33 -6.38
N ALA A 151 -5.34 4.44 -5.53
CA ALA A 151 -4.86 5.73 -5.05
C ALA A 151 -4.40 6.65 -6.18
N ALA A 152 -3.67 6.12 -7.17
CA ALA A 152 -3.22 6.89 -8.33
C ALA A 152 -4.41 7.44 -9.12
N LYS A 153 -5.43 6.61 -9.38
CA LYS A 153 -6.59 6.98 -10.21
C LYS A 153 -7.58 7.88 -9.50
N MET A 154 -7.78 7.71 -8.20
CA MET A 154 -8.83 8.40 -7.44
C MET A 154 -8.35 9.54 -6.56
N ILE A 155 -7.05 9.64 -6.33
CA ILE A 155 -6.47 10.67 -5.48
C ILE A 155 -5.43 11.47 -6.27
N SER A 156 -4.36 10.81 -6.74
CA SER A 156 -3.25 11.52 -7.40
C SER A 156 -3.67 12.19 -8.71
N GLU A 157 -4.38 11.49 -9.60
CA GLU A 157 -4.78 12.03 -10.90
C GLU A 157 -5.79 13.19 -10.77
N PRO A 158 -6.87 13.11 -9.97
CA PRO A 158 -7.74 14.25 -9.72
C PRO A 158 -7.01 15.46 -9.12
N LYS A 159 -6.06 15.21 -8.21
CA LYS A 159 -5.22 16.27 -7.61
C LYS A 159 -4.33 16.93 -8.67
N GLU A 160 -3.63 16.15 -9.48
CA GLU A 160 -2.78 16.67 -10.57
C GLU A 160 -3.59 17.49 -11.57
N VAL A 161 -4.77 17.00 -11.98
CA VAL A 161 -5.67 17.74 -12.87
C VAL A 161 -6.13 19.06 -12.25
N SER A 162 -6.47 19.06 -10.96
CA SER A 162 -6.84 20.26 -10.20
C SER A 162 -5.68 21.25 -10.10
N ASP A 163 -4.46 20.77 -9.85
CA ASP A 163 -3.26 21.60 -9.74
C ASP A 163 -2.91 22.24 -11.10
N ILE A 164 -3.01 21.47 -12.19
CA ILE A 164 -2.84 22.00 -13.56
C ILE A 164 -3.89 23.07 -13.85
N PHE A 165 -5.16 22.83 -13.54
CA PHE A 165 -6.22 23.82 -13.72
C PHE A 165 -5.98 25.08 -12.87
N THR A 166 -5.52 24.91 -11.63
CA THR A 166 -5.21 25.99 -10.68
C THR A 166 -3.92 26.74 -11.04
N SER A 167 -3.05 26.16 -11.87
CA SER A 167 -1.90 26.88 -12.42
C SER A 167 -2.28 27.88 -13.53
N LEU A 168 -3.47 27.75 -14.12
CA LEU A 168 -3.95 28.67 -15.17
C LEU A 168 -4.24 30.06 -14.60
N PRO A 169 -3.99 31.15 -15.36
CA PRO A 169 -4.35 32.50 -14.94
C PRO A 169 -5.84 32.63 -14.62
N GLN A 170 -6.19 33.40 -13.58
CA GLN A 170 -7.57 33.57 -13.12
C GLN A 170 -8.52 33.97 -14.26
N SER A 171 -8.10 34.89 -15.14
CA SER A 171 -8.89 35.35 -16.28
C SER A 171 -9.27 34.23 -17.27
N LYS A 172 -8.43 33.20 -17.42
CA LYS A 172 -8.71 32.03 -18.25
C LYS A 172 -9.64 31.05 -17.54
N ARG A 173 -9.48 30.89 -16.22
CA ARG A 173 -10.40 30.08 -15.41
C ARG A 173 -11.82 30.65 -15.42
N ASP A 174 -11.97 31.95 -15.17
CA ASP A 174 -13.27 32.62 -15.16
C ASP A 174 -13.98 32.51 -16.52
N ALA A 175 -13.21 32.59 -17.62
CA ALA A 175 -13.74 32.39 -18.97
C ALA A 175 -14.23 30.95 -19.21
N ILE A 176 -13.53 29.94 -18.69
CA ILE A 176 -13.95 28.53 -18.75
C ILE A 176 -15.21 28.32 -17.92
N THR A 177 -15.25 28.80 -16.67
CA THR A 177 -16.43 28.68 -15.80
C THR A 177 -17.65 29.35 -16.42
N LYS A 178 -17.49 30.52 -17.06
CA LYS A 178 -18.58 31.22 -17.74
C LYS A 178 -19.04 30.50 -19.00
N ARG A 179 -18.16 29.78 -19.71
CA ARG A 179 -18.50 28.94 -20.87
C ARG A 179 -19.29 27.71 -20.46
N ASP A 180 -18.91 27.07 -19.36
CA ASP A 180 -19.47 25.79 -18.91
C ASP A 180 -20.70 25.97 -18.00
N ALA A 181 -21.11 27.20 -17.71
CA ALA A 181 -22.34 27.50 -16.99
C ALA A 181 -23.58 27.03 -17.79
N PRO A 182 -24.56 26.37 -17.15
CA PRO A 182 -25.76 25.93 -17.84
C PRO A 182 -26.54 27.13 -18.41
N PRO A 183 -27.20 26.98 -19.57
CA PRO A 183 -28.00 28.05 -20.13
C PRO A 183 -29.15 28.37 -19.17
N THR A 184 -29.26 29.65 -18.80
CA THR A 184 -30.37 30.22 -18.01
C THR A 184 -31.69 30.17 -18.75
#